data_AF-A0A7C0TUS0-F1
#
_entry.id   AF-A0A7C0TUS0-F1
#
_cell.length_a   1.000
_cell.length_b   1.000
_cell.length_c   1.000
_cell.angle_alpha   90.00
_cell.angle_beta   90.00
_cell.angle_gamma   90.00
#
_symmetry.space_group_name_H-M   'P 1'
#
loop_
_entity.id
_entity.type
_entity.pdbx_description
1 polymer ?
#
loop_
_entity_poly.entity_id
_entity_poly.type
_entity_poly.pdbx_seq_one_letter_code
_entity_poly.pdbx_strand_id
1 'polypeptide(L)'
;MASPHRGRSKHESWSIDQITKSEFFHQKLHEYGLLEIAYAIEQVQGEHLDWNREDLGISEQAWNKVIHRGIKPVRVFAHPYVLQNVHRSVGYYQKLAMVSLKSMNNIGLSITSHETGRSRRPMGEQKARDVSRRLNELISRLIESDDTLDPREFDLWRGMTAGSTAKGSWQNRKGDRTEDVIKGIITRRIRATGLLIEQSDDGRKWQLEDGRTIEYGSEPDLAVYDRDHGLLVAVEIKGGIDTAGVLERIGAAIKSLSRAKQENAHSTTVLIIPRVSMTEQAERELAAHRSD
;
A
#
# COMPACT_ATOMS: atom_id res chain seq x y z
N MET A 1 -8.97 -6.01 42.05
CA MET A 1 -8.78 -4.54 41.89
C MET A 1 -8.05 -4.27 40.58
N ALA A 2 -8.72 -3.69 39.59
CA ALA A 2 -8.09 -3.29 38.33
C ALA A 2 -7.29 -2.00 38.55
N SER A 3 -5.99 -2.04 38.22
CA SER A 3 -5.07 -0.92 38.48
C SER A 3 -5.43 0.32 37.63
N PRO A 4 -5.54 1.53 38.22
CA PRO A 4 -5.96 2.76 37.53
C PRO A 4 -5.01 3.20 36.40
N HIS A 5 -3.78 2.68 36.38
CA HIS A 5 -2.79 2.98 35.33
C HIS A 5 -3.11 2.37 33.96
N ARG A 6 -4.04 1.40 33.87
CA ARG A 6 -4.38 0.74 32.59
C ARG A 6 -5.21 1.61 31.62
N GLY A 7 -6.01 2.54 32.13
CA GLY A 7 -6.87 3.39 31.31
C GLY A 7 -6.11 4.54 30.62
N ARG A 8 -5.23 5.23 31.36
CA ARG A 8 -4.44 6.37 30.84
C ARG A 8 -3.52 5.98 29.69
N SER A 9 -2.80 4.87 29.82
CA SER A 9 -1.89 4.35 28.78
C SER A 9 -2.60 4.03 27.46
N LYS A 10 -3.84 3.52 27.51
CA LYS A 10 -4.62 3.24 26.30
C LYS A 10 -5.04 4.53 25.61
N HIS A 11 -5.59 5.50 26.33
CA HIS A 11 -6.00 6.80 25.77
C HIS A 11 -4.83 7.57 25.15
N GLU A 12 -3.67 7.59 25.81
CA GLU A 12 -2.44 8.21 25.27
C GLU A 12 -1.99 7.52 23.97
N SER A 13 -1.99 6.18 23.94
CA SER A 13 -1.66 5.43 22.73
C SER A 13 -2.63 5.72 21.57
N TRP A 14 -3.92 5.88 21.84
CA TRP A 14 -4.92 6.26 20.83
C TRP A 14 -4.71 7.69 20.34
N SER A 15 -4.40 8.63 21.23
CA SER A 15 -4.14 10.03 20.87
C SER A 15 -2.90 10.17 19.99
N ILE A 16 -1.80 9.49 20.34
CA ILE A 16 -0.58 9.46 19.53
C ILE A 16 -0.85 8.84 18.14
N ASP A 17 -1.63 7.75 18.08
CA ASP A 17 -2.00 7.13 16.80
C ASP A 17 -2.82 8.08 15.92
N GLN A 18 -3.76 8.81 16.50
CA GLN A 18 -4.58 9.79 15.78
C GLN A 18 -3.73 10.93 15.21
N ILE A 19 -2.83 11.52 16.00
CA ILE A 19 -1.93 12.59 15.54
C ILE A 19 -1.04 12.07 14.41
N THR A 20 -0.39 10.92 14.63
CA THR A 20 0.52 10.32 13.64
C THR A 20 -0.20 9.99 12.33
N LYS A 21 -1.45 9.53 12.41
CA LYS A 21 -2.28 9.26 11.23
C LYS A 21 -2.65 10.55 10.50
N SER A 22 -3.08 11.58 11.22
CA SER A 22 -3.46 12.87 10.64
C SER A 22 -2.27 13.51 9.91
N GLU A 23 -1.10 13.55 10.55
CA GLU A 23 0.14 14.04 9.93
C GLU A 23 0.53 13.23 8.70
N PHE A 24 0.40 11.90 8.74
CA PHE A 24 0.67 11.04 7.59
C PHE A 24 -0.24 11.35 6.39
N PHE A 25 -1.55 11.50 6.62
CA PHE A 25 -2.49 11.82 5.56
C PHE A 25 -2.22 13.22 4.99
N HIS A 26 -1.88 14.19 5.84
CA HIS A 26 -1.48 15.53 5.42
C HIS A 26 -0.20 15.50 4.57
N GLN A 27 0.80 14.70 4.96
CA GLN A 27 2.01 14.50 4.15
C GLN A 27 1.68 13.86 2.79
N LYS A 28 0.78 12.87 2.75
CA LYS A 28 0.36 12.22 1.50
C LYS A 28 -0.34 13.15 0.53
N LEU A 29 -1.09 14.14 1.02
CA LEU A 29 -1.68 15.18 0.18
C LEU A 29 -0.61 15.88 -0.67
N HIS A 30 0.49 16.30 -0.05
CA HIS A 30 1.62 16.93 -0.74
C HIS A 30 2.41 15.95 -1.61
N GLU A 31 2.64 14.73 -1.14
CA GLU A 31 3.37 13.71 -1.91
C GLU A 31 2.66 13.35 -3.23
N TYR A 32 1.33 13.26 -3.21
CA TYR A 32 0.55 13.00 -4.42
C TYR A 32 0.56 14.17 -5.40
N GLY A 33 0.76 15.40 -4.94
CA GLY A 33 0.92 16.59 -5.79
C GLY A 33 -0.26 16.86 -6.73
N LEU A 34 -1.48 16.51 -6.30
CA LEU A 34 -2.66 16.55 -7.17
C LEU A 34 -3.05 17.99 -7.57
N LEU A 35 -2.75 18.98 -6.73
CA LEU A 35 -3.01 20.38 -7.02
C LEU A 35 -2.08 20.89 -8.13
N GLU A 36 -0.79 20.59 -8.03
CA GLU A 36 0.22 20.97 -9.01
C GLU A 36 -0.07 20.32 -10.38
N ILE A 37 -0.47 19.04 -10.36
CA ILE A 37 -0.89 18.33 -11.56
C ILE A 37 -2.16 18.95 -12.15
N ALA A 38 -3.15 19.30 -11.32
CA ALA A 38 -4.38 19.94 -11.79
C ALA A 38 -4.09 21.27 -12.48
N TYR A 39 -3.27 22.13 -11.87
CA TYR A 39 -2.85 23.39 -12.50
C TYR A 39 -2.11 23.14 -13.82
N ALA A 40 -1.20 22.17 -13.88
CA ALA A 40 -0.49 21.83 -15.11
C ALA A 40 -1.43 21.33 -16.22
N ILE A 41 -2.45 20.54 -15.88
CA ILE A 41 -3.48 20.10 -16.81
C ILE A 41 -4.32 21.28 -17.31
N GLU A 42 -4.66 22.23 -16.43
CA GLU A 42 -5.45 23.41 -16.80
C GLU A 42 -4.72 24.39 -17.73
N GLN A 43 -3.38 24.34 -17.78
CA GLN A 43 -2.57 25.08 -18.76
C GLN A 43 -2.53 24.43 -20.14
N VAL A 44 -2.96 23.16 -20.27
CA VAL A 44 -3.04 22.51 -21.59
C VAL A 44 -4.19 23.13 -22.37
N GLN A 45 -3.91 23.54 -23.61
CA GLN A 45 -4.92 23.95 -24.59
C GLN A 45 -5.70 22.72 -25.09
N GLY A 46 -6.54 22.16 -24.21
CA GLY A 46 -7.30 20.95 -24.47
C GLY A 46 -8.26 21.06 -25.65
N GLU A 47 -8.72 22.27 -25.96
CA GLU A 47 -9.54 22.60 -27.12
C GLU A 47 -8.85 22.35 -28.47
N HIS A 48 -7.51 22.30 -28.49
CA HIS A 48 -6.72 22.02 -29.70
C HIS A 48 -6.33 20.55 -29.84
N LEU A 49 -6.70 19.69 -28.88
CA LEU A 49 -6.43 18.26 -28.94
C LEU A 49 -7.49 17.53 -29.77
N ASP A 50 -7.09 16.44 -30.42
CA ASP A 50 -8.00 15.55 -31.13
C ASP A 50 -8.72 14.62 -30.14
N TRP A 51 -9.97 14.96 -29.86
CA TRP A 51 -10.84 14.19 -28.97
C TRP A 51 -11.66 13.16 -29.75
N ASN A 52 -11.05 12.31 -30.58
CA ASN A 52 -11.77 11.18 -31.17
C ASN A 52 -12.35 10.29 -30.04
N ARG A 53 -13.64 10.50 -29.75
CA ARG A 53 -14.34 9.96 -28.58
C ARG A 53 -14.37 8.44 -28.58
N GLU A 54 -14.60 7.84 -29.74
CA GLU A 54 -14.61 6.39 -29.92
C GLU A 54 -13.22 5.77 -29.64
N ASP A 55 -12.17 6.39 -30.19
CA ASP A 55 -10.79 5.95 -29.96
C ASP A 55 -10.37 6.12 -28.50
N LEU A 56 -10.84 7.19 -27.87
CA LEU A 56 -10.53 7.53 -26.48
C LEU A 56 -11.46 6.86 -25.47
N GLY A 57 -12.42 6.04 -25.88
CA GLY A 57 -13.35 5.36 -24.96
C GLY A 57 -14.26 6.33 -24.19
N ILE A 58 -14.52 7.52 -24.76
CA ILE A 58 -15.40 8.53 -24.17
C ILE A 58 -16.78 8.37 -24.80
N SER A 59 -17.78 8.15 -23.98
CA SER A 59 -19.17 8.11 -24.44
C SER A 59 -19.71 9.50 -24.79
N GLU A 60 -20.59 9.55 -25.79
CA GLU A 60 -21.31 10.77 -26.20
C GLU A 60 -22.06 11.41 -25.03
N GLN A 61 -22.75 10.60 -24.22
CA GLN A 61 -23.56 11.09 -23.11
C GLN A 61 -22.69 11.75 -22.03
N ALA A 62 -21.59 11.11 -21.62
CA ALA A 62 -20.68 11.71 -20.64
C ALA A 62 -20.00 12.96 -21.18
N TRP A 63 -19.55 12.94 -22.44
CA TRP A 63 -18.98 14.11 -23.10
C TRP A 63 -19.95 15.29 -23.06
N ASN A 64 -21.20 15.08 -23.49
CA ASN A 64 -22.24 16.10 -23.53
C ASN A 64 -22.57 16.66 -22.15
N LYS A 65 -22.67 15.81 -21.11
CA LYS A 65 -22.87 16.26 -19.72
C LYS A 65 -21.74 17.19 -19.25
N VAL A 66 -20.49 16.87 -19.59
CA VAL A 66 -19.31 17.66 -19.23
C VAL A 66 -19.31 19.02 -19.94
N ILE A 67 -19.46 19.03 -21.27
CA ILE A 67 -19.38 20.28 -22.05
C ILE A 67 -20.57 21.22 -21.78
N HIS A 68 -21.79 20.69 -21.59
CA HIS A 68 -22.97 21.51 -21.30
C HIS A 68 -22.89 22.21 -19.94
N ARG A 69 -22.03 21.72 -19.04
CA ARG A 69 -21.71 22.37 -17.76
C ARG A 69 -20.55 23.35 -17.85
N GLY A 70 -20.01 23.60 -19.06
CA GLY A 70 -18.86 24.48 -19.27
C GLY A 70 -17.56 23.92 -18.70
N ILE A 71 -17.49 22.61 -18.44
CA ILE A 71 -16.30 21.96 -17.90
C ILE A 71 -15.36 21.63 -19.05
N LYS A 72 -14.10 22.09 -18.98
CA LYS A 72 -13.09 21.75 -19.97
C LYS A 72 -12.88 20.22 -20.00
N PRO A 73 -12.97 19.55 -21.17
CA PRO A 73 -12.82 18.09 -21.26
C PRO A 73 -11.51 17.57 -20.66
N VAL A 74 -10.41 18.31 -20.83
CA VAL A 74 -9.09 17.95 -20.30
C VAL A 74 -9.06 17.80 -18.77
N ARG A 75 -9.98 18.44 -18.04
CA ARG A 75 -10.09 18.28 -16.57
C ARG A 75 -10.73 16.97 -16.15
N VAL A 76 -11.38 16.27 -17.09
CA VAL A 76 -12.22 15.11 -16.84
C VAL A 76 -11.71 13.88 -17.58
N PHE A 77 -11.52 13.98 -18.89
CA PHE A 77 -11.08 12.86 -19.73
C PHE A 77 -9.57 12.88 -19.92
N ALA A 78 -8.96 11.70 -19.80
CA ALA A 78 -7.56 11.47 -20.10
C ALA A 78 -7.33 11.56 -21.61
N HIS A 79 -6.25 12.22 -22.00
CA HIS A 79 -5.81 12.28 -23.39
C HIS A 79 -4.35 11.80 -23.50
N PRO A 80 -3.98 11.02 -24.53
CA PRO A 80 -2.62 10.47 -24.67
C PRO A 80 -1.53 11.55 -24.65
N TYR A 81 -1.77 12.69 -25.31
CA TYR A 81 -0.88 13.85 -25.26
C TYR A 81 -0.62 14.33 -23.83
N VAL A 82 -1.65 14.42 -22.99
CA VAL A 82 -1.51 14.88 -21.60
C VAL A 82 -0.74 13.85 -20.77
N LEU A 83 -1.03 12.56 -20.95
CA LEU A 83 -0.31 11.48 -20.25
C LEU A 83 1.18 11.42 -20.60
N GLN A 84 1.56 11.89 -21.79
CA GLN A 84 2.94 11.93 -22.24
C GLN A 84 3.68 13.20 -21.80
N ASN A 85 2.99 14.34 -21.80
CA ASN A 85 3.63 15.66 -21.65
C ASN A 85 3.44 16.30 -20.28
N VAL A 86 2.42 15.91 -19.51
CA VAL A 86 2.21 16.42 -18.16
C VAL A 86 2.64 15.36 -17.16
N HIS A 87 3.72 15.67 -16.42
CA HIS A 87 4.31 14.77 -15.44
C HIS A 87 3.28 14.33 -14.39
N ARG A 88 3.21 13.01 -14.13
CA ARG A 88 2.27 12.36 -13.19
C ARG A 88 0.77 12.55 -13.47
N SER A 89 0.39 13.12 -14.61
CA SER A 89 -1.02 13.33 -14.99
C SER A 89 -1.86 12.06 -15.00
N VAL A 90 -1.25 10.90 -15.28
CA VAL A 90 -1.94 9.60 -15.18
C VAL A 90 -2.54 9.37 -13.79
N GLY A 91 -1.88 9.84 -12.73
CA GLY A 91 -2.38 9.75 -11.35
C GLY A 91 -3.60 10.62 -11.08
N TYR A 92 -3.74 11.73 -11.79
CA TYR A 92 -4.89 12.62 -11.71
C TYR A 92 -6.14 11.93 -12.29
N TYR A 93 -6.03 11.42 -13.52
CA TYR A 93 -7.16 10.73 -14.18
C TYR A 93 -7.47 9.38 -13.56
N GLN A 94 -6.45 8.62 -13.10
CA GLN A 94 -6.67 7.36 -12.40
C GLN A 94 -7.48 7.54 -11.11
N LYS A 95 -7.17 8.58 -10.32
CA LYS A 95 -7.92 8.87 -9.09
C LYS A 95 -9.34 9.36 -9.39
N LEU A 96 -9.53 10.07 -10.50
CA LEU A 96 -10.84 10.47 -10.98
C LEU A 96 -11.68 9.26 -11.42
N ALA A 97 -11.07 8.30 -12.09
CA ALA A 97 -11.70 7.03 -12.48
C ALA A 97 -11.98 6.07 -11.30
N MET A 98 -11.63 6.48 -10.07
CA MET A 98 -11.86 5.72 -8.82
C MET A 98 -11.30 4.29 -8.78
N VAL A 99 -10.27 4.00 -9.57
CA VAL A 99 -9.58 2.70 -9.57
C VAL A 99 -8.28 2.76 -8.78
N SER A 100 -7.71 1.62 -8.36
CA SER A 100 -6.42 1.57 -7.65
C SER A 100 -5.25 1.20 -8.58
N LEU A 101 -4.01 1.50 -8.19
CA LEU A 101 -2.80 1.04 -8.90
C LEU A 101 -2.75 -0.48 -9.03
N LYS A 102 -3.17 -1.21 -7.99
CA LYS A 102 -3.23 -2.68 -8.00
C LYS A 102 -4.22 -3.19 -9.04
N SER A 103 -5.40 -2.57 -9.13
CA SER A 103 -6.41 -2.92 -10.13
C SER A 103 -5.88 -2.69 -11.56
N MET A 104 -5.22 -1.56 -11.81
CA MET A 104 -4.61 -1.27 -13.11
C MET A 104 -3.49 -2.26 -13.47
N ASN A 105 -2.65 -2.66 -12.52
CA ASN A 105 -1.63 -3.69 -12.75
C ASN A 105 -2.24 -5.05 -13.13
N ASN A 106 -3.32 -5.46 -12.47
CA ASN A 106 -3.96 -6.76 -12.71
C ASN A 106 -4.57 -6.89 -14.12
N ILE A 107 -4.84 -5.77 -14.79
CA ILE A 107 -5.34 -5.74 -16.17
C ILE A 107 -4.24 -5.42 -17.20
N GLY A 108 -2.96 -5.50 -16.80
CA GLY A 108 -1.82 -5.27 -17.69
C GLY A 108 -1.49 -3.79 -17.96
N LEU A 109 -2.19 -2.84 -17.34
CA LEU A 109 -1.99 -1.40 -17.55
C LEU A 109 -1.21 -0.77 -16.39
N SER A 110 -0.01 -1.27 -16.13
CA SER A 110 0.79 -0.77 -15.01
C SER A 110 1.22 0.69 -15.19
N ILE A 111 0.80 1.56 -14.28
CA ILE A 111 1.10 3.01 -14.30
C ILE A 111 1.92 3.48 -13.08
N THR A 112 2.27 2.56 -12.18
CA THR A 112 2.89 2.86 -10.88
C THR A 112 4.11 3.79 -11.00
N SER A 113 5.02 3.53 -11.93
CA SER A 113 6.22 4.35 -12.09
C SER A 113 5.95 5.78 -12.57
N HIS A 114 4.91 5.96 -13.40
CA HIS A 114 4.51 7.28 -13.91
C HIS A 114 3.67 8.05 -12.88
N GLU A 115 2.83 7.36 -12.12
CA GLU A 115 2.01 7.98 -11.06
C GLU A 115 2.88 8.45 -9.88
N THR A 116 3.83 7.62 -9.44
CA THR A 116 4.74 7.93 -8.33
C THR A 116 5.84 8.92 -8.71
N GLY A 117 5.97 9.28 -9.99
CA GLY A 117 7.06 10.13 -10.49
C GLY A 117 8.43 9.46 -10.51
N ARG A 118 8.51 8.14 -10.27
CA ARG A 118 9.76 7.37 -10.38
C ARG A 118 10.29 7.32 -11.81
N SER A 119 9.39 7.27 -12.79
CA SER A 119 9.75 7.40 -14.21
C SER A 119 9.72 8.88 -14.62
N ARG A 120 10.89 9.40 -15.00
CA ARG A 120 11.00 10.70 -15.68
C ARG A 120 10.79 10.62 -17.19
N ARG A 121 10.80 9.41 -17.75
CA ARG A 121 10.52 9.21 -19.18
C ARG A 121 9.01 9.36 -19.44
N PRO A 122 8.62 10.04 -20.53
CA PRO A 122 7.24 10.05 -21.00
C PRO A 122 6.68 8.64 -21.13
N MET A 123 5.37 8.51 -20.96
CA MET A 123 4.67 7.27 -21.26
C MET A 123 4.80 6.97 -22.77
N GLY A 124 5.02 5.72 -23.15
CA GLY A 124 5.00 5.36 -24.57
C GLY A 124 3.61 5.59 -25.19
N GLU A 125 3.56 5.97 -26.46
CA GLU A 125 2.32 6.39 -27.13
C GLU A 125 1.20 5.34 -27.03
N GLN A 126 1.49 4.08 -27.40
CA GLN A 126 0.50 3.00 -27.34
C GLN A 126 -0.06 2.83 -25.92
N LYS A 127 0.84 2.81 -24.93
CA LYS A 127 0.44 2.71 -23.52
C LYS A 127 -0.40 3.90 -23.07
N ALA A 128 -0.06 5.11 -23.54
CA ALA A 128 -0.85 6.31 -23.25
C ALA A 128 -2.25 6.23 -23.87
N ARG A 129 -2.39 5.66 -25.08
CA ARG A 129 -3.69 5.39 -25.71
C ARG A 129 -4.49 4.37 -24.91
N ASP A 130 -3.91 3.22 -24.59
CA ASP A 130 -4.59 2.14 -23.86
C ASP A 130 -5.05 2.59 -22.46
N VAL A 131 -4.18 3.32 -21.74
CA VAL A 131 -4.50 3.88 -20.43
C VAL A 131 -5.57 4.97 -20.55
N SER A 132 -5.47 5.88 -21.52
CA SER A 132 -6.49 6.93 -21.71
C SER A 132 -7.85 6.33 -21.98
N ARG A 133 -7.94 5.39 -22.94
CA ARG A 133 -9.18 4.68 -23.28
C ARG A 133 -9.79 4.02 -22.05
N ARG A 134 -9.00 3.24 -21.31
CA ARG A 134 -9.50 2.54 -20.13
C ARG A 134 -10.01 3.48 -19.04
N LEU A 135 -9.28 4.55 -18.75
CA LEU A 135 -9.69 5.50 -17.72
C LEU A 135 -10.96 6.25 -18.13
N ASN A 136 -11.05 6.64 -19.39
CA ASN A 136 -12.22 7.33 -19.93
C ASN A 136 -13.47 6.47 -19.94
N GLU A 137 -13.38 5.19 -20.28
CA GLU A 137 -14.53 4.26 -20.19
C GLU A 137 -15.12 4.23 -18.78
N LEU A 138 -14.26 4.21 -17.76
CA LEU A 138 -14.68 4.22 -16.36
C LEU A 138 -15.27 5.56 -15.95
N ILE A 139 -14.60 6.66 -16.30
CA ILE A 139 -15.06 8.03 -16.00
C ILE A 139 -16.41 8.30 -16.67
N SER A 140 -16.58 7.88 -17.94
CA SER A 140 -17.84 7.96 -18.66
C SER A 140 -18.97 7.26 -17.92
N ARG A 141 -18.76 6.01 -17.47
CA ARG A 141 -19.77 5.26 -16.71
C ARG A 141 -20.16 5.94 -15.41
N LEU A 142 -19.20 6.53 -14.69
CA LEU A 142 -19.45 7.26 -13.45
C LEU A 142 -20.26 8.54 -13.69
N ILE A 143 -19.93 9.30 -14.75
CA ILE A 143 -20.69 10.50 -15.13
C ILE A 143 -22.10 10.15 -15.60
N GLU A 144 -22.26 8.98 -16.24
CA GLU A 144 -23.56 8.52 -16.73
C GLU A 144 -24.48 8.04 -15.61
N SER A 145 -23.93 7.49 -14.52
CA SER A 145 -24.75 7.02 -13.39
C SER A 145 -25.46 8.13 -12.61
N ASP A 146 -24.98 9.37 -12.70
CA ASP A 146 -25.56 10.52 -12.01
C ASP A 146 -26.42 11.38 -12.94
N ASP A 147 -27.65 11.72 -12.55
CA ASP A 147 -28.53 12.57 -13.37
C ASP A 147 -27.98 13.99 -13.55
N THR A 148 -27.30 14.51 -12.52
CA THR A 148 -26.70 15.84 -12.49
C THR A 148 -25.22 15.77 -12.21
N LEU A 149 -24.45 16.68 -12.81
CA LEU A 149 -23.01 16.78 -12.62
C LEU A 149 -22.66 18.10 -11.92
N ASP A 150 -22.02 18.02 -10.75
CA ASP A 150 -21.38 19.18 -10.10
C ASP A 150 -19.86 19.14 -10.37
N PRO A 151 -19.26 20.17 -10.98
CA PRO A 151 -17.81 20.20 -11.24
C PRO A 151 -16.92 19.94 -10.01
N ARG A 152 -17.40 20.25 -8.79
CA ARG A 152 -16.67 20.03 -7.54
C ARG A 152 -16.58 18.54 -7.18
N GLU A 153 -17.50 17.70 -7.67
CA GLU A 153 -17.50 16.26 -7.38
C GLU A 153 -16.24 15.58 -7.92
N PHE A 154 -15.69 16.07 -9.03
CA PHE A 154 -14.45 15.52 -9.58
C PHE A 154 -13.26 15.66 -8.62
N ASP A 155 -13.18 16.75 -7.85
CA ASP A 155 -12.16 16.91 -6.81
C ASP A 155 -12.42 15.96 -5.64
N LEU A 156 -13.68 15.75 -5.29
CA LEU A 156 -14.07 14.80 -4.24
C LEU A 156 -13.76 13.35 -4.65
N TRP A 157 -14.04 12.94 -5.88
CA TRP A 157 -13.72 11.60 -6.40
C TRP A 157 -12.21 11.33 -6.32
N ARG A 158 -11.40 12.30 -6.77
CA ARG A 158 -9.94 12.23 -6.62
C ARG A 158 -9.53 12.13 -5.15
N GLY A 159 -10.13 12.95 -4.28
CA GLY A 159 -9.90 12.95 -2.84
C GLY A 159 -10.25 11.62 -2.16
N MET A 160 -11.35 10.99 -2.54
CA MET A 160 -11.78 9.68 -2.03
C MET A 160 -10.76 8.60 -2.40
N THR A 161 -10.32 8.56 -3.65
CA THR A 161 -9.33 7.59 -4.11
C THR A 161 -7.96 7.84 -3.48
N ALA A 162 -7.54 9.12 -3.38
CA ALA A 162 -6.31 9.51 -2.68
C ALA A 162 -6.34 9.11 -1.19
N GLY A 163 -7.46 9.36 -0.51
CA GLY A 163 -7.66 9.01 0.89
C GLY A 163 -7.65 7.50 1.13
N SER A 164 -8.31 6.72 0.25
CA SER A 164 -8.27 5.26 0.28
C SER A 164 -6.84 4.73 0.06
N THR A 165 -6.10 5.32 -0.89
CA THR A 165 -4.70 4.97 -1.14
C THR A 165 -3.80 5.30 0.06
N ALA A 166 -3.97 6.49 0.65
CA ALA A 166 -3.25 6.90 1.85
C ALA A 166 -3.57 5.98 3.04
N LYS A 167 -4.83 5.54 3.19
CA LYS A 167 -5.21 4.55 4.20
C LYS A 167 -4.46 3.25 4.01
N GLY A 168 -4.34 2.74 2.78
CA GLY A 168 -3.54 1.56 2.48
C GLY A 168 -2.07 1.73 2.86
N SER A 169 -1.44 2.84 2.45
CA SER A 169 -0.06 3.14 2.81
C SER A 169 0.18 3.30 4.31
N TRP A 170 -0.80 3.84 5.05
CA TRP A 170 -0.73 3.97 6.50
C TRP A 170 -0.70 2.61 7.20
N GLN A 171 -1.52 1.66 6.74
CA GLN A 171 -1.53 0.31 7.30
C GLN A 171 -0.21 -0.42 7.04
N ASN A 172 0.34 -0.30 5.83
CA ASN A 172 1.65 -0.87 5.51
C ASN A 172 2.74 -0.26 6.42
N ARG A 173 2.78 1.07 6.56
CA ARG A 173 3.75 1.77 7.42
C ARG A 173 3.68 1.33 8.88
N LYS A 174 2.47 1.07 9.40
CA LYS A 174 2.27 0.54 10.76
C LYS A 174 2.85 -0.87 10.92
N GLY A 175 2.63 -1.72 9.91
CA GLY A 175 3.21 -3.05 9.82
C GLY A 175 4.73 -2.99 9.88
N ASP A 176 5.33 -2.31 8.89
CA ASP A 176 6.77 -2.18 8.70
C ASP A 176 7.47 -1.65 9.97
N ARG A 177 6.93 -0.58 10.57
CA ARG A 177 7.53 0.03 11.77
C ARG A 177 7.57 -0.93 12.96
N THR A 178 6.54 -1.76 13.12
CA THR A 178 6.51 -2.71 14.24
C THR A 178 7.50 -3.84 14.01
N GLU A 179 7.59 -4.32 12.76
CA GLU A 179 8.56 -5.30 12.33
C GLU A 179 9.99 -4.80 12.58
N ASP A 180 10.32 -3.59 12.13
CA ASP A 180 11.62 -2.94 12.32
C ASP A 180 12.02 -2.82 13.80
N VAL A 181 11.08 -2.44 14.66
CA VAL A 181 11.33 -2.31 16.10
C VAL A 181 11.68 -3.67 16.71
N ILE A 182 10.94 -4.72 16.35
CA ILE A 182 11.16 -6.08 16.87
C ILE A 182 12.48 -6.64 16.32
N LYS A 183 12.74 -6.51 15.01
CA LYS A 183 14.02 -6.87 14.39
C LYS A 183 15.17 -6.16 15.10
N GLY A 184 15.06 -4.85 15.33
CA GLY A 184 16.06 -4.09 16.08
C GLY A 184 16.29 -4.56 17.52
N ILE A 185 15.25 -5.00 18.25
CA ILE A 185 15.41 -5.59 19.60
C ILE A 185 16.19 -6.90 19.50
N ILE A 186 15.84 -7.77 18.56
CA ILE A 186 16.51 -9.05 18.33
C ILE A 186 17.98 -8.83 17.97
N THR A 187 18.27 -7.95 17.00
CA THR A 187 19.64 -7.61 16.59
C THR A 187 20.46 -7.05 17.75
N ARG A 188 19.90 -6.13 18.56
CA ARG A 188 20.61 -5.60 19.74
C ARG A 188 20.94 -6.69 20.75
N ARG A 189 20.01 -7.64 20.96
CA ARG A 189 20.24 -8.75 21.90
C ARG A 189 21.34 -9.68 21.41
N ILE A 190 21.35 -10.05 20.13
CA ILE A 190 22.39 -10.89 19.52
C ILE A 190 23.77 -10.22 19.63
N ARG A 191 23.86 -8.93 19.31
CA ARG A 191 25.12 -8.18 19.46
C ARG A 191 25.60 -8.15 20.92
N ALA A 192 24.68 -7.93 21.86
CA ALA A 192 25.02 -7.89 23.29
C ALA A 192 25.47 -9.25 23.85
N THR A 193 25.10 -10.38 23.21
CA THR A 193 25.59 -11.70 23.62
C THR A 193 27.04 -11.99 23.21
N GLY A 194 27.65 -11.16 22.37
CA GLY A 194 29.03 -11.35 21.92
C GLY A 194 29.23 -12.53 20.95
N LEU A 195 28.16 -13.23 20.56
CA LEU A 195 28.20 -14.44 19.74
C LEU A 195 28.32 -14.16 18.23
N LEU A 196 28.55 -12.92 17.81
CA LEU A 196 28.52 -12.51 16.40
C LEU A 196 29.93 -12.53 15.80
N ILE A 197 30.16 -13.37 14.78
CA ILE A 197 31.42 -13.40 14.03
C ILE A 197 31.38 -12.40 12.88
N GLU A 198 30.34 -12.49 12.05
CA GLU A 198 30.27 -11.75 10.79
C GLU A 198 28.84 -11.26 10.51
N GLN A 199 28.75 -10.07 9.95
CA GLN A 199 27.52 -9.46 9.48
C GLN A 199 27.68 -9.15 7.99
N SER A 200 26.69 -9.53 7.17
CA SER A 200 26.64 -9.10 5.77
C SER A 200 26.51 -7.59 5.64
N ASP A 201 27.04 -7.01 4.57
CA ASP A 201 27.01 -5.56 4.32
C ASP A 201 25.58 -4.98 4.30
N ASP A 202 24.59 -5.76 3.86
CA ASP A 202 23.18 -5.38 3.84
C ASP A 202 22.46 -5.54 5.19
N GLY A 203 23.15 -6.11 6.19
CA GLY A 203 22.64 -6.35 7.52
C GLY A 203 21.44 -7.31 7.57
N ARG A 204 21.31 -8.22 6.60
CA ARG A 204 20.24 -9.23 6.58
C ARG A 204 20.69 -10.60 7.05
N LYS A 205 21.99 -10.89 7.01
CA LYS A 205 22.56 -12.18 7.39
C LYS A 205 23.63 -12.01 8.44
N TRP A 206 23.58 -12.86 9.46
CA TRP A 206 24.56 -12.91 10.55
C TRP A 206 25.04 -14.32 10.78
N GLN A 207 26.34 -14.47 10.97
CA GLN A 207 26.95 -15.73 11.38
C GLN A 207 27.33 -15.69 12.85
N LEU A 208 26.91 -16.71 13.60
CA LEU A 208 27.19 -16.86 15.01
C LEU A 208 28.43 -17.73 15.26
N GLU A 209 29.04 -17.57 16.42
CA GLU A 209 30.27 -18.30 16.82
C GLU A 209 30.12 -19.82 16.83
N ASP A 210 28.94 -20.32 17.17
CA ASP A 210 28.65 -21.74 17.13
C ASP A 210 28.32 -22.27 15.72
N GLY A 211 28.41 -21.42 14.70
CA GLY A 211 28.19 -21.73 13.30
C GLY A 211 26.73 -21.68 12.85
N ARG A 212 25.81 -21.26 13.72
CA ARG A 212 24.43 -20.94 13.31
C ARG A 212 24.40 -19.66 12.47
N THR A 213 23.38 -19.55 11.63
CA THR A 213 23.13 -18.35 10.81
C THR A 213 21.77 -17.76 11.13
N ILE A 214 21.65 -16.43 11.17
CA ILE A 214 20.38 -15.72 11.29
C ILE A 214 20.15 -14.92 10.01
N GLU A 215 18.94 -15.04 9.44
CA GLU A 215 18.57 -14.36 8.19
C GLU A 215 17.24 -13.62 8.34
N TYR A 216 17.19 -12.34 7.93
CA TYR A 216 15.94 -11.61 7.76
C TYR A 216 15.44 -11.75 6.32
N GLY A 217 14.19 -12.23 6.19
CA GLY A 217 13.54 -12.50 4.91
C GLY A 217 12.15 -11.89 4.80
N SER A 218 11.44 -12.27 3.74
CA SER A 218 10.04 -11.94 3.53
C SER A 218 9.08 -13.04 3.98
N GLU A 219 9.52 -14.31 3.98
CA GLU A 219 8.79 -15.48 4.48
C GLU A 219 9.82 -16.55 4.89
N PRO A 220 10.07 -16.80 6.18
CA PRO A 220 9.60 -16.04 7.35
C PRO A 220 10.35 -14.69 7.52
N ASP A 221 9.82 -13.81 8.38
CA ASP A 221 10.42 -12.48 8.65
C ASP A 221 11.84 -12.59 9.25
N LEU A 222 12.07 -13.62 10.07
CA LEU A 222 13.39 -14.06 10.55
C LEU A 222 13.48 -15.59 10.54
N ALA A 223 14.61 -16.11 10.09
CA ALA A 223 14.97 -17.52 10.20
C ALA A 223 16.31 -17.70 10.93
N VAL A 224 16.45 -18.80 11.66
CA VAL A 224 17.71 -19.26 12.23
C VAL A 224 18.02 -20.64 11.66
N TYR A 225 19.23 -20.82 11.16
CA TYR A 225 19.72 -22.05 10.57
C TYR A 225 20.88 -22.63 11.38
N ASP A 226 21.03 -23.95 11.35
CA ASP A 226 22.22 -24.64 11.83
C ASP A 226 23.42 -24.49 10.86
N ARG A 227 24.49 -25.24 11.13
CA ARG A 227 25.72 -25.24 10.34
C ARG A 227 25.54 -25.83 8.93
N ASP A 228 24.60 -26.76 8.78
CA ASP A 228 24.29 -27.44 7.52
C ASP A 228 23.15 -26.74 6.76
N HIS A 229 22.78 -25.54 7.21
CA HIS A 229 21.67 -24.76 6.67
C HIS A 229 20.29 -25.39 6.87
N GLY A 230 20.14 -26.26 7.86
CA GLY A 230 18.86 -26.78 8.33
C GLY A 230 18.11 -25.71 9.15
N LEU A 231 16.84 -25.48 8.83
CA LEU A 231 16.01 -24.49 9.52
C LEU A 231 15.75 -24.91 10.98
N LEU A 232 16.21 -24.11 11.95
CA LEU A 232 16.02 -24.34 13.38
C LEU A 232 14.84 -23.53 13.95
N VAL A 233 14.72 -22.26 13.55
CA VAL A 233 13.69 -21.35 14.06
C VAL A 233 13.13 -20.52 12.92
N ALA A 234 11.81 -20.40 12.85
CA ALA A 234 11.11 -19.45 11.97
C ALA A 234 10.27 -18.50 12.82
N VAL A 235 10.44 -17.19 12.61
CA VAL A 235 9.74 -16.14 13.34
C VAL A 235 8.94 -15.28 12.37
N GLU A 236 7.67 -15.10 12.68
CA GLU A 236 6.76 -14.21 11.96
C GLU A 236 6.32 -13.07 12.90
N ILE A 237 6.31 -11.84 12.39
CA ILE A 237 6.02 -10.61 13.12
C ILE A 237 4.84 -9.90 12.45
N LYS A 238 3.76 -9.63 13.19
CA LYS A 238 2.58 -8.93 12.66
C LYS A 238 2.30 -7.64 13.42
N GLY A 239 2.48 -6.48 12.78
CA GLY A 239 2.48 -5.18 13.45
C GLY A 239 1.15 -4.45 13.68
N GLY A 240 0.09 -4.79 12.96
CA GLY A 240 -1.18 -4.04 13.03
C GLY A 240 -1.83 -4.09 14.41
N ILE A 241 -2.34 -2.95 14.88
CA ILE A 241 -3.02 -2.81 16.18
C ILE A 241 -4.55 -2.88 16.07
N ASP A 242 -5.09 -2.85 14.86
CA ASP A 242 -6.53 -2.94 14.62
C ASP A 242 -7.04 -4.38 14.81
N THR A 243 -8.23 -4.51 15.39
CA THR A 243 -8.87 -5.81 15.60
C THR A 243 -9.55 -6.35 14.34
N ALA A 244 -9.97 -5.47 13.43
CA ALA A 244 -10.77 -5.83 12.25
C ALA A 244 -10.02 -6.73 11.24
N GLY A 245 -8.69 -6.62 11.16
CA GLY A 245 -7.85 -7.45 10.29
C GLY A 245 -7.01 -8.49 11.03
N VAL A 246 -7.28 -8.79 12.30
CA VAL A 246 -6.40 -9.67 13.09
C VAL A 246 -6.42 -11.13 12.61
N LEU A 247 -7.60 -11.67 12.25
CA LEU A 247 -7.74 -13.06 11.81
C LEU A 247 -7.02 -13.31 10.49
N GLU A 248 -7.16 -12.39 9.52
CA GLU A 248 -6.44 -12.46 8.24
C GLU A 248 -4.92 -12.47 8.44
N ARG A 249 -4.42 -11.63 9.35
CA ARG A 249 -2.98 -11.56 9.66
C ARG A 249 -2.48 -12.81 10.36
N ILE A 250 -3.28 -13.40 11.26
CA ILE A 250 -3.00 -14.67 11.92
C ILE A 250 -2.96 -15.80 10.89
N GLY A 251 -3.97 -15.91 10.01
CA GLY A 251 -4.02 -16.94 8.97
C GLY A 251 -2.81 -16.88 8.02
N ALA A 252 -2.40 -15.69 7.61
CA ALA A 252 -1.19 -15.51 6.80
C ALA A 252 0.08 -15.94 7.54
N ALA A 253 0.21 -15.57 8.82
CA ALA A 253 1.34 -15.95 9.66
C ALA A 253 1.43 -17.47 9.88
N ILE A 254 0.30 -18.11 10.18
CA ILE A 254 0.22 -19.57 10.36
C ILE A 254 0.63 -20.26 9.08
N LYS A 255 0.14 -19.81 7.92
CA LYS A 255 0.54 -20.38 6.62
C LYS A 255 2.05 -20.30 6.37
N SER A 256 2.68 -19.16 6.66
CA SER A 256 4.14 -18.97 6.58
C SER A 256 4.87 -19.97 7.49
N LEU A 257 4.51 -20.00 8.77
CA LEU A 257 5.14 -20.88 9.78
C LEU A 257 4.89 -22.37 9.52
N SER A 258 3.72 -22.75 8.99
CA SER A 258 3.43 -24.13 8.61
C SER A 258 4.32 -24.61 7.45
N ARG A 259 4.65 -23.74 6.49
CA ARG A 259 5.62 -24.06 5.42
C ARG A 259 7.01 -24.30 5.98
N ALA A 260 7.46 -23.45 6.91
CA ALA A 260 8.73 -23.64 7.63
C ALA A 260 8.77 -25.01 8.36
N LYS A 261 7.68 -25.42 9.02
CA LYS A 261 7.57 -26.76 9.61
C LYS A 261 7.55 -27.90 8.58
N GLN A 262 7.03 -27.68 7.38
CA GLN A 262 7.06 -28.68 6.31
C GLN A 262 8.48 -28.87 5.75
N GLU A 263 9.26 -27.79 5.66
CA GLU A 263 10.67 -27.84 5.24
C GLU A 263 11.55 -28.50 6.30
N ASN A 264 11.29 -28.24 7.58
CA ASN A 264 11.91 -28.95 8.69
C ASN A 264 10.93 -29.14 9.86
N ALA A 265 10.50 -30.39 10.07
CA ALA A 265 9.51 -30.76 11.10
C ALA A 265 9.99 -30.50 12.53
N HIS A 266 11.30 -30.41 12.75
CA HIS A 266 11.89 -30.14 14.06
C HIS A 266 12.14 -28.64 14.32
N SER A 267 11.81 -27.78 13.37
CA SER A 267 11.95 -26.33 13.54
C SER A 267 10.97 -25.77 14.58
N THR A 268 11.45 -24.80 15.36
CA THR A 268 10.61 -24.03 16.29
C THR A 268 9.98 -22.85 15.56
N THR A 269 8.66 -22.72 15.63
CA THR A 269 7.95 -21.57 15.05
C THR A 269 7.54 -20.58 16.13
N VAL A 270 7.69 -19.29 15.84
CA VAL A 270 7.35 -18.20 16.76
C VAL A 270 6.51 -17.16 16.03
N LEU A 271 5.36 -16.81 16.60
CA LEU A 271 4.55 -15.69 16.14
C LEU A 271 4.58 -14.55 17.17
N ILE A 272 4.94 -13.35 16.72
CA ILE A 272 4.93 -12.14 17.52
C ILE A 272 3.80 -11.23 17.02
N ILE A 273 2.82 -10.95 17.89
CA ILE A 273 1.67 -10.10 17.58
C ILE A 273 1.35 -9.16 18.76
N PRO A 274 1.03 -7.88 18.51
CA PRO A 274 0.60 -6.95 19.54
C PRO A 274 -0.67 -7.43 20.24
N ARG A 275 -0.61 -7.56 21.57
CA ARG A 275 -1.77 -7.97 22.36
C ARG A 275 -3.00 -7.06 22.16
N VAL A 276 -2.79 -5.78 21.86
CA VAL A 276 -3.88 -4.81 21.63
C VAL A 276 -4.77 -5.15 20.43
N SER A 277 -4.27 -5.88 19.43
CA SER A 277 -5.08 -6.33 18.29
C SER A 277 -5.83 -7.63 18.55
N MET A 278 -5.55 -8.33 19.65
CA MET A 278 -6.11 -9.66 19.91
C MET A 278 -7.57 -9.59 20.35
N THR A 279 -8.43 -10.30 19.62
CA THR A 279 -9.82 -10.58 20.00
C THR A 279 -9.94 -11.98 20.61
N GLU A 280 -11.03 -12.27 21.32
CA GLU A 280 -11.26 -13.62 21.86
C GLU A 280 -11.25 -14.69 20.77
N GLN A 281 -11.79 -14.37 19.59
CA GLN A 281 -11.77 -15.29 18.45
C GLN A 281 -10.35 -15.54 17.94
N ALA A 282 -9.53 -14.49 17.84
CA ALA A 282 -8.14 -14.59 17.42
C ALA A 282 -7.30 -15.44 18.40
N GLU A 283 -7.57 -15.31 19.71
CA GLU A 283 -6.92 -16.13 20.73
C GLU A 283 -7.32 -17.61 20.60
N ARG A 284 -8.60 -17.91 20.30
CA ARG A 284 -9.08 -19.28 20.06
C ARG A 284 -8.44 -19.89 18.82
N GLU A 285 -8.32 -19.12 17.73
CA GLU A 285 -7.68 -19.59 16.49
C GLU A 285 -6.20 -19.94 16.73
N LEU A 286 -5.45 -19.08 17.43
CA LEU A 286 -4.07 -19.39 17.80
C LEU A 286 -3.94 -20.61 18.72
N ALA A 287 -4.89 -20.79 19.64
CA ALA A 287 -4.89 -21.95 20.55
C ALA A 287 -5.11 -23.26 19.79
N ALA A 288 -5.94 -23.27 18.74
CA ALA A 288 -6.14 -24.44 17.90
C ALA A 288 -4.84 -24.90 17.20
N HIS A 289 -3.97 -23.94 16.83
CA HIS A 289 -2.72 -24.21 16.11
C HIS A 289 -1.48 -24.36 17.01
N ARG A 290 -1.64 -24.31 18.34
CA ARG A 290 -0.53 -24.56 19.28
C ARG A 290 -0.22 -26.03 19.51
N SER A 291 -1.10 -26.93 19.05
CA SER A 291 -1.05 -28.37 19.32
C SER A 291 -0.42 -29.19 18.18
N ASP A 292 -0.02 -28.52 17.09
CA ASP A 292 0.66 -29.09 15.92
C ASP A 292 2.12 -28.64 15.85
#